data_AF-A0AA88WQH4-F1
#
_entry.id   AF-A0AA88WQH4-F1
#
_cell.length_a   1.000
_cell.length_b   1.000
_cell.length_c   1.000
_cell.angle_alpha   90.00
_cell.angle_beta   90.00
_cell.angle_gamma   90.00
#
_symmetry.space_group_name_H-M   'P 1'
#
loop_
_entity.id
_entity.type
_entity.pdbx_description
1 polymer ?
#
loop_
_entity_poly.entity_id
_entity_poly.type
_entity_poly.pdbx_seq_one_letter_code
_entity_poly.pdbx_strand_id
1 'polypeptide(L)'
;MFTALGIYPESLEKPFLERTSEFYAAEGIKYMQQSYVPDYLKHVEIRLHEDYDRCLLYLDMSTRRPLVATAEKQLLDRHISAILEKGFMLLMDGNHMEDLQRMNYLFSRVNALESLRQAISSYIHKTGQGIVMDEEKDKDMVSSLLDFKASLDTI
;
A
#
# COMPACT_ATOMS: atom_id res chain seq x y z
N MET A 1 -11.91 -1.87 -33.94
CA MET A 1 -11.82 -0.83 -35.00
C MET A 1 -10.51 -0.06 -34.90
N PHE A 2 -10.20 0.64 -33.79
CA PHE A 2 -8.93 1.37 -33.63
C PHE A 2 -7.67 0.51 -33.77
N THR A 3 -7.69 -0.71 -33.19
CA THR A 3 -6.59 -1.67 -33.27
C THR A 3 -6.36 -2.16 -34.70
N ALA A 4 -7.43 -2.56 -35.40
CA ALA A 4 -7.39 -2.97 -36.80
C ALA A 4 -6.92 -1.85 -37.75
N LEU A 5 -7.14 -0.59 -37.39
CA LEU A 5 -6.68 0.59 -38.15
C LEU A 5 -5.25 1.03 -37.79
N GLY A 6 -4.59 0.37 -36.84
CA GLY A 6 -3.22 0.71 -36.42
C GLY A 6 -3.07 2.03 -35.67
N ILE A 7 -4.18 2.68 -35.30
CA ILE A 7 -4.19 4.01 -34.64
C ILE A 7 -4.46 3.96 -33.14
N TYR A 8 -4.71 2.76 -32.58
CA TYR A 8 -5.05 2.58 -31.17
C TYR A 8 -4.06 3.23 -30.18
N PRO A 9 -2.72 3.04 -30.32
CA PRO A 9 -1.77 3.58 -29.35
C PRO A 9 -1.82 5.11 -29.26
N GLU A 10 -1.87 5.79 -30.40
CA GLU A 10 -1.81 7.25 -30.47
C GLU A 10 -3.17 7.92 -30.22
N SER A 11 -4.26 7.32 -30.74
CA SER A 11 -5.59 7.94 -30.70
C SER A 11 -6.39 7.61 -29.44
N LEU A 12 -6.07 6.52 -28.75
CA LEU A 12 -6.79 6.09 -27.54
C LEU A 12 -5.85 5.85 -26.36
N GLU A 13 -4.88 4.95 -26.48
CA GLU A 13 -4.10 4.44 -25.34
C GLU A 13 -3.35 5.56 -24.61
N LYS A 14 -2.58 6.39 -25.34
CA LYS A 14 -1.83 7.50 -24.74
C LYS A 14 -2.73 8.52 -24.03
N PRO A 15 -3.72 9.16 -24.70
CA PRO A 15 -4.64 10.09 -24.02
C PRO A 15 -5.39 9.45 -22.85
N PHE A 16 -5.77 8.17 -22.97
CA PHE A 16 -6.43 7.44 -21.91
C PHE A 16 -5.53 7.32 -20.67
N LEU A 17 -4.28 6.88 -20.84
CA LEU A 17 -3.33 6.72 -19.74
C LEU A 17 -2.97 8.06 -19.08
N GLU A 18 -2.83 9.13 -19.87
CA GLU A 18 -2.62 10.49 -19.34
C GLU A 18 -3.76 10.92 -18.42
N ARG A 19 -5.01 10.77 -18.88
CA ARG A 19 -6.19 11.12 -18.06
C ARG A 19 -6.35 10.21 -16.85
N THR A 20 -6.07 8.92 -16.99
CA THR A 20 -6.07 7.99 -15.85
C THR A 20 -5.01 8.36 -14.82
N SER A 21 -3.82 8.78 -15.26
CA SER A 21 -2.77 9.25 -14.37
C SER A 21 -3.20 10.49 -13.59
N GLU A 22 -3.82 11.48 -14.25
CA GLU A 22 -4.36 12.67 -13.59
C GLU A 22 -5.48 12.32 -12.59
N PHE A 23 -6.38 11.43 -12.99
CA PHE A 23 -7.47 10.95 -12.14
C PHE A 23 -6.95 10.28 -10.87
N TYR A 24 -6.05 9.29 -10.99
CA TYR A 24 -5.52 8.60 -9.84
C TYR A 24 -4.60 9.45 -8.98
N ALA A 25 -3.89 10.44 -9.55
CA ALA A 25 -3.13 11.40 -8.76
C ALA A 25 -4.04 12.22 -7.85
N ALA A 26 -5.18 12.70 -8.37
CA ALA A 26 -6.16 13.43 -7.57
C ALA A 26 -6.87 12.52 -6.56
N GLU A 27 -7.24 11.31 -6.96
CA GLU A 27 -7.90 10.33 -6.10
C GLU A 27 -7.01 9.91 -4.92
N GLY A 28 -5.74 9.58 -5.20
CA GLY A 28 -4.77 9.18 -4.19
C GLY A 28 -4.59 10.24 -3.10
N ILE A 29 -4.43 11.51 -3.50
CA ILE A 29 -4.33 12.64 -2.57
C ILE A 29 -5.60 12.76 -1.73
N LYS A 30 -6.78 12.74 -2.37
CA LYS A 30 -8.07 12.91 -1.70
C LYS A 30 -8.32 11.80 -0.67
N TYR A 31 -8.20 10.54 -1.07
CA TYR A 31 -8.47 9.41 -0.19
C TYR A 31 -7.43 9.31 0.93
N MET A 32 -6.15 9.61 0.66
CA MET A 32 -5.13 9.57 1.72
C MET A 32 -5.32 10.69 2.77
N GLN A 33 -6.07 11.73 2.45
CA GLN A 33 -6.47 12.78 3.41
C GLN A 33 -7.76 12.45 4.16
N GLN A 34 -8.69 11.72 3.53
CA GLN A 34 -10.05 11.54 4.02
C GLN A 34 -10.33 10.16 4.66
N SER A 35 -9.42 9.20 4.50
CA SER A 35 -9.61 7.82 4.92
C SER A 35 -8.48 7.34 5.84
N TYR A 36 -8.78 6.36 6.68
CA TYR A 36 -7.76 5.61 7.41
C TYR A 36 -6.99 4.69 6.45
N VAL A 37 -5.76 4.33 6.82
CA VAL A 37 -4.88 3.50 5.99
C VAL A 37 -5.50 2.14 5.61
N PRO A 38 -6.19 1.39 6.49
CA PRO A 38 -6.86 0.15 6.08
C PRO A 38 -7.83 0.35 4.92
N ASP A 39 -8.68 1.37 5.00
CA ASP A 39 -9.70 1.68 3.99
C ASP A 39 -9.06 2.17 2.69
N TYR A 40 -8.00 2.98 2.81
CA TYR A 40 -7.21 3.42 1.67
C TYR A 40 -6.63 2.22 0.90
N LEU A 41 -5.98 1.29 1.59
CA LEU A 41 -5.36 0.12 0.95
C LEU A 41 -6.42 -0.80 0.32
N LYS A 42 -7.58 -0.98 0.96
CA LYS A 42 -8.73 -1.70 0.37
C LYS A 42 -9.21 -1.03 -0.91
N HIS A 43 -9.33 0.30 -0.90
CA HIS A 43 -9.70 1.08 -2.09
C HIS A 43 -8.69 0.88 -3.23
N VAL A 44 -7.38 0.88 -2.94
CA VAL A 44 -6.36 0.61 -3.96
C VAL A 44 -6.50 -0.79 -4.55
N GLU A 45 -6.74 -1.83 -3.73
CA GLU A 45 -6.98 -3.19 -4.25
C GLU A 45 -8.18 -3.25 -5.19
N ILE A 46 -9.28 -2.59 -4.83
CA ILE A 46 -10.48 -2.50 -5.66
C ILE A 46 -10.15 -1.84 -7.00
N ARG A 47 -9.44 -0.70 -7.00
CA ARG A 47 -9.03 -0.02 -8.24
C ARG A 47 -8.19 -0.89 -9.16
N LEU A 48 -7.21 -1.61 -8.60
CA LEU A 48 -6.37 -2.53 -9.37
C LEU A 48 -7.19 -3.67 -10.00
N HIS A 49 -8.21 -4.16 -9.29
CA HIS A 49 -9.11 -5.19 -9.82
C HIS A 49 -10.03 -4.65 -10.92
N GLU A 50 -10.63 -3.46 -10.70
CA GLU A 50 -11.46 -2.79 -11.70
C GLU A 50 -10.70 -2.51 -13.00
N ASP A 51 -9.44 -2.07 -12.91
CA ASP A 51 -8.59 -1.84 -14.08
C ASP A 51 -8.21 -3.14 -14.79
N TYR A 52 -8.02 -4.23 -14.05
CA TYR A 52 -7.83 -5.55 -14.63
C TYR A 52 -9.06 -5.99 -15.44
N ASP A 53 -10.26 -5.86 -14.88
CA ASP A 53 -11.52 -6.21 -15.55
C ASP A 53 -11.79 -5.31 -16.76
N ARG A 54 -11.49 -4.01 -16.64
CA ARG A 54 -11.56 -3.04 -17.74
C ARG A 54 -10.72 -3.46 -18.93
N CYS A 55 -9.50 -3.93 -18.68
CA CYS A 55 -8.62 -4.45 -19.72
C CYS A 55 -9.15 -5.71 -20.39
N LEU A 56 -9.81 -6.60 -19.64
CA LEU A 56 -10.39 -7.82 -20.21
C LEU A 56 -11.62 -7.53 -21.07
N LEU A 57 -12.44 -6.53 -20.71
CA LEU A 57 -13.72 -6.30 -21.36
C LEU A 57 -13.63 -5.50 -22.66
N TYR A 58 -12.80 -4.45 -22.72
CA TYR A 58 -12.87 -3.52 -23.86
C TYR A 58 -11.59 -2.74 -24.22
N LEU A 59 -10.46 -2.96 -23.54
CA LEU A 59 -9.18 -2.38 -23.97
C LEU A 59 -8.34 -3.40 -24.73
N ASP A 60 -7.36 -2.90 -25.50
CA ASP A 60 -6.35 -3.78 -26.06
C ASP A 60 -5.45 -4.34 -24.94
N MET A 61 -4.95 -5.56 -25.14
CA MET A 61 -4.06 -6.22 -24.18
C MET A 61 -2.75 -5.45 -23.97
N SER A 62 -2.32 -4.62 -24.93
CA SER A 62 -1.17 -3.71 -24.78
C SER A 62 -1.33 -2.76 -23.60
N THR A 63 -2.56 -2.28 -23.35
CA THR A 63 -2.88 -1.25 -22.36
C THR A 63 -2.80 -1.75 -20.93
N ARG A 64 -2.88 -3.07 -20.72
CA ARG A 64 -2.97 -3.66 -19.36
C ARG A 64 -1.78 -3.32 -18.48
N ARG A 65 -0.56 -3.53 -18.98
CA ARG A 65 0.65 -3.25 -18.19
C ARG A 65 0.80 -1.75 -17.89
N PRO A 66 0.69 -0.84 -18.87
CA PRO A 66 0.73 0.60 -18.62
C PRO A 66 -0.36 1.10 -17.65
N LEU A 67 -1.58 0.58 -17.75
CA LEU A 67 -2.68 0.98 -16.89
C LEU A 67 -2.43 0.61 -15.42
N VAL A 68 -2.06 -0.66 -15.17
CA VAL A 68 -1.73 -1.14 -13.83
C VAL A 68 -0.55 -0.37 -13.24
N ALA A 69 0.51 -0.15 -14.02
CA ALA A 69 1.67 0.63 -13.58
C ALA A 69 1.30 2.09 -13.25
N THR A 70 0.35 2.67 -13.97
CA THR A 70 -0.15 4.03 -13.72
C THR A 70 -0.90 4.08 -12.38
N ALA A 71 -1.79 3.13 -12.12
CA ALA A 71 -2.51 3.02 -10.85
C ALA A 71 -1.54 2.79 -9.67
N GLU A 72 -0.62 1.84 -9.79
CA GLU A 72 0.41 1.55 -8.78
C GLU A 72 1.27 2.76 -8.47
N LYS A 73 1.72 3.49 -9.50
CA LYS A 73 2.50 4.71 -9.30
C LYS A 73 1.72 5.79 -8.55
N GLN A 74 0.49 6.08 -9.00
CA GLN A 74 -0.26 7.22 -8.48
C GLN A 74 -0.91 6.93 -7.12
N LEU A 75 -1.36 5.70 -6.87
CA LEU A 75 -2.06 5.32 -5.64
C LEU A 75 -1.17 4.65 -4.58
N LEU A 76 0.01 4.12 -4.94
CA LEU A 76 0.91 3.49 -3.96
C LEU A 76 2.24 4.21 -3.86
N ASP A 77 3.04 4.19 -4.94
CA ASP A 77 4.44 4.63 -4.92
C ASP A 77 4.60 6.05 -4.34
N ARG A 78 3.76 6.98 -4.80
CA ARG A 78 3.75 8.37 -4.33
C ARG A 78 3.34 8.56 -2.87
N HIS A 79 2.68 7.57 -2.27
CA HIS A 79 2.06 7.65 -0.96
C HIS A 79 2.71 6.71 0.08
N ILE A 80 3.76 5.96 -0.27
CA ILE A 80 4.45 5.00 0.63
C ILE A 80 4.74 5.62 2.00
N SER A 81 5.42 6.78 2.03
CA SER A 81 5.77 7.43 3.30
C SER A 81 4.55 7.82 4.11
N ALA A 82 3.52 8.38 3.47
CA ALA A 82 2.29 8.79 4.15
C ALA A 82 1.49 7.60 4.71
N ILE A 83 1.47 6.48 3.97
CA ILE A 83 0.84 5.23 4.42
C ILE A 83 1.54 4.70 5.67
N LEU A 84 2.87 4.64 5.66
CA LEU A 84 3.65 4.15 6.79
C LEU A 84 3.53 5.08 8.01
N GLU A 85 3.72 6.38 7.81
CA GLU A 85 3.66 7.38 8.89
C GLU A 85 2.29 7.44 9.58
N LYS A 86 1.19 7.32 8.82
CA LYS A 86 -0.16 7.44 9.36
C LYS A 86 -0.73 6.14 9.92
N GLY A 87 -0.38 5.00 9.33
CA GLY A 87 -1.10 3.75 9.57
C GLY A 87 -0.28 2.64 10.21
N PHE A 88 1.03 2.58 9.96
CA PHE A 88 1.79 1.38 10.26
C PHE A 88 1.80 1.03 11.75
N MET A 89 2.07 2.01 12.63
CA MET A 89 2.06 1.76 14.08
C MET A 89 0.68 1.30 14.58
N LEU A 90 -0.40 1.95 14.10
CA LEU A 90 -1.77 1.59 14.49
C LEU A 90 -2.13 0.16 14.08
N LEU A 91 -1.70 -0.27 12.90
CA LEU A 91 -1.92 -1.63 12.42
C LEU A 91 -1.17 -2.66 13.25
N MET A 92 0.08 -2.37 13.60
CA MET A 92 0.91 -3.24 14.45
C MET A 92 0.33 -3.35 15.87
N ASP A 93 0.02 -2.22 16.50
CA ASP A 93 -0.50 -2.16 17.86
C ASP A 93 -1.89 -2.79 17.98
N GLY A 94 -2.74 -2.63 16.97
CA GLY A 94 -4.07 -3.24 16.91
C GLY A 94 -4.07 -4.69 16.41
N ASN A 95 -2.91 -5.26 16.09
CA ASN A 95 -2.77 -6.61 15.54
C ASN A 95 -3.66 -6.88 14.31
N HIS A 96 -3.76 -5.89 13.42
CA HIS A 96 -4.62 -5.93 12.23
C HIS A 96 -3.97 -6.76 11.10
N MET A 97 -3.85 -8.08 11.31
CA MET A 97 -3.12 -8.99 10.43
C MET A 97 -3.54 -8.93 8.96
N GLU A 98 -4.85 -8.89 8.68
CA GLU A 98 -5.36 -8.83 7.30
C GLU A 98 -4.91 -7.54 6.57
N ASP A 99 -4.92 -6.42 7.28
CA ASP A 99 -4.52 -5.13 6.72
C ASP A 99 -3.00 -5.03 6.57
N LEU A 100 -2.23 -5.64 7.47
CA LEU A 100 -0.76 -5.78 7.36
C LEU A 100 -0.36 -6.67 6.17
N GLN A 101 -1.05 -7.80 5.97
CA GLN A 101 -0.86 -8.66 4.79
C GLN A 101 -1.18 -7.93 3.50
N ARG A 102 -2.30 -7.18 3.47
CA ARG A 102 -2.65 -6.31 2.34
C ARG A 102 -1.56 -5.28 2.08
N MET A 103 -1.07 -4.60 3.11
CA MET A 103 0.01 -3.63 2.99
C MET A 103 1.27 -4.28 2.40
N ASN A 104 1.69 -5.44 2.90
CA ASN A 104 2.85 -6.17 2.39
C ASN A 104 2.69 -6.54 0.91
N TYR A 105 1.54 -7.11 0.55
CA TYR A 105 1.23 -7.46 -0.84
C TYR A 105 1.28 -6.23 -1.75
N LEU A 106 0.61 -5.13 -1.40
CA LEU A 106 0.60 -3.92 -2.21
C LEU A 106 2.00 -3.29 -2.33
N PHE A 107 2.78 -3.28 -1.25
CA PHE A 107 4.14 -2.74 -1.25
C PHE A 107 5.09 -3.60 -2.10
N SER A 108 4.86 -4.91 -2.18
CA SER A 108 5.62 -5.79 -3.07
C SER A 108 5.47 -5.43 -4.54
N ARG A 109 4.28 -4.93 -4.93
CA ARG A 109 3.98 -4.54 -6.32
C ARG A 109 4.76 -3.30 -6.78
N VAL A 110 5.09 -2.41 -5.85
CA VAL A 110 5.85 -1.17 -6.11
C VAL A 110 7.29 -1.22 -5.60
N ASN A 111 7.82 -2.41 -5.30
CA ASN A 111 9.17 -2.60 -4.77
C ASN A 111 9.47 -1.79 -3.48
N ALA A 112 8.44 -1.53 -2.66
CA ALA A 112 8.53 -0.74 -1.44
C ALA A 112 8.74 -1.58 -0.17
N LEU A 113 9.03 -2.87 -0.32
CA LEU A 113 9.25 -3.77 0.83
C LEU A 113 10.41 -3.33 1.73
N GLU A 114 11.41 -2.64 1.17
CA GLU A 114 12.51 -2.09 1.97
C GLU A 114 12.02 -0.99 2.93
N SER A 115 11.15 -0.10 2.47
CA SER A 115 10.52 0.91 3.33
C SER A 115 9.67 0.28 4.43
N LEU A 116 8.95 -0.80 4.11
CA LEU A 116 8.19 -1.57 5.10
C LEU A 116 9.12 -2.22 6.14
N ARG A 117 10.24 -2.82 5.72
CA ARG A 117 11.25 -3.40 6.63
C ARG A 117 11.83 -2.34 7.58
N GLN A 118 12.12 -1.15 7.06
CA GLN A 118 12.61 -0.04 7.89
C GLN A 118 11.56 0.43 8.89
N ALA A 119 10.29 0.47 8.51
CA ALA A 119 9.18 0.79 9.42
C ALA A 119 9.03 -0.26 10.52
N ILE A 120 9.08 -1.56 10.17
CA ILE A 120 9.07 -2.68 11.14
C ILE A 120 10.24 -2.54 12.11
N SER A 121 11.47 -2.37 11.60
CA SER A 121 12.66 -2.24 12.45
C SER A 121 12.55 -1.05 13.41
N SER A 122 12.03 0.08 12.92
CA SER A 122 11.84 1.28 13.74
C SER A 122 10.78 1.06 14.82
N TYR A 123 9.69 0.37 14.49
CA TYR A 123 8.65 -0.01 15.42
C TYR A 123 9.19 -0.93 16.53
N ILE A 124 9.91 -2.00 16.16
CA ILE A 124 10.51 -2.94 17.12
C ILE A 124 11.45 -2.20 18.07
N HIS A 125 12.33 -1.34 17.55
CA HIS A 125 13.25 -0.58 18.38
C HIS A 125 12.51 0.37 19.33
N LYS A 126 11.52 1.12 18.83
CA LYS A 126 10.77 2.09 19.63
C LYS A 126 9.94 1.43 20.73
N THR A 127 9.20 0.38 20.39
CA THR A 127 8.34 -0.35 21.34
C THR A 127 9.19 -1.13 22.34
N GLY A 128 10.24 -1.83 21.88
CA GLY A 128 11.17 -2.54 22.75
C GLY A 128 11.90 -1.61 23.72
N GLN A 129 12.39 -0.46 23.25
CA GLN A 129 12.99 0.55 24.12
C GLN A 129 11.99 1.09 25.14
N GLY A 130 10.73 1.32 24.74
CA GLY A 130 9.67 1.73 25.65
C GLY A 130 9.41 0.73 26.79
N ILE A 131 9.47 -0.58 26.50
CA ILE A 131 9.31 -1.63 27.51
C ILE A 131 10.48 -1.64 28.50
N VAL A 132 11.72 -1.49 28.02
CA VAL A 132 12.93 -1.56 28.87
C VAL A 132 13.12 -0.30 29.72
N MET A 133 12.67 0.86 29.24
CA MET A 133 12.84 2.14 29.95
C MET A 133 11.71 2.44 30.95
N ASP A 134 10.69 1.59 31.04
CA ASP A 134 9.57 1.76 31.97
C ASP A 134 9.95 1.24 33.37
N GLU A 135 10.54 2.12 34.20
CA GLU A 135 10.98 1.82 35.56
C GLU A 135 9.83 1.34 36.48
N GLU A 136 8.57 1.72 36.19
CA GLU A 136 7.41 1.29 36.98
C GLU A 136 7.05 -0.18 36.70
N LYS A 137 7.41 -0.70 35.53
CA LYS A 137 7.12 -2.07 35.07
C LYS A 137 8.36 -2.97 35.01
N ASP A 138 9.45 -2.60 35.66
CA ASP A 138 10.72 -3.35 35.61
C ASP A 138 10.56 -4.83 36.02
N LYS A 139 9.65 -5.12 36.97
CA LYS A 139 9.32 -6.48 37.40
C LYS A 139 8.68 -7.34 36.30
N ASP A 140 7.97 -6.70 35.37
CA ASP A 140 7.26 -7.33 34.25
C ASP A 140 8.01 -7.11 32.92
N MET A 141 9.22 -6.56 32.94
CA MET A 141 9.99 -6.24 31.74
C MET A 141 10.22 -7.49 30.88
N VAL A 142 10.70 -8.58 31.48
CA VAL A 142 11.05 -9.81 30.76
C VAL A 142 9.80 -10.48 30.18
N SER A 143 8.70 -10.55 30.94
CA SER A 143 7.43 -11.11 30.44
C SER A 143 6.89 -10.27 29.29
N SER A 144 6.88 -8.93 29.42
CA SER A 144 6.44 -8.02 28.37
C SER A 144 7.26 -8.15 27.08
N LEU A 145 8.58 -8.34 27.19
CA LEU A 145 9.45 -8.59 26.02
C LEU A 145 9.18 -9.94 25.36
N LEU A 146 8.88 -10.99 26.14
CA LEU A 146 8.53 -12.30 25.60
C LEU A 146 7.18 -12.27 24.88
N ASP A 147 6.19 -11.57 25.44
CA ASP A 147 4.88 -11.38 24.80
C ASP A 147 5.01 -10.55 23.52
N PHE A 148 5.82 -9.49 23.54
CA PHE A 148 6.11 -8.68 22.35
C PHE A 148 6.86 -9.47 21.27
N LYS A 149 7.84 -10.29 21.65
CA LYS A 149 8.52 -11.23 20.73
C LYS A 149 7.51 -12.20 20.10
N ALA A 150 6.62 -12.77 20.90
CA ALA A 150 5.63 -13.72 20.44
C ALA A 150 4.63 -13.08 19.46
N SER A 151 4.19 -11.85 19.70
CA SER A 151 3.30 -11.14 18.76
C SER A 151 4.00 -10.84 17.43
N LEU A 152 5.27 -10.42 17.46
CA LEU A 152 6.05 -10.20 16.24
C LEU A 152 6.28 -11.49 15.44
N ASP A 153 6.46 -12.63 16.09
CA ASP A 153 6.66 -13.92 15.41
C ASP A 153 5.40 -14.41 14.67
N THR A 154 4.23 -13.86 14.98
CA THR A 154 2.97 -14.17 14.29
C THR A 154 2.66 -13.29 13.08
N ILE A 155 3.32 -12.14 12.96
CA ILE A 155 3.11 -11.13 11.89
C ILE A 155 3.98 -11.47 10.68
#